data_AF-A0A3M1QJZ8-F1
#
_entry.id   AF-A0A3M1QJZ8-F1
#
_cell.length_a   1.000
_cell.length_b   1.000
_cell.length_c   1.000
_cell.angle_alpha   90.00
_cell.angle_beta   90.00
_cell.angle_gamma   90.00
#
_symmetry.space_group_name_H-M   'P 1'
#
loop_
_entity.id
_entity.type
_entity.pdbx_description
1 polymer ?
#
loop_
_entity_poly.entity_id
_entity_poly.type
_entity_poly.pdbx_seq_one_letter_code
_entity_poly.pdbx_strand_id
1 'polypeptide(L)'
;MLSNLSVLWLFIFVMIIVASPSAYTQAYLDPGSGSFIIQVLVASILGLLVSLRIFGRRIFYFLTRTTPSDGTVDSETQNPSDNV
;
A
#
# COMPACT_ATOMS: atom_id res chain seq x y z
N MET A 1 -20.39 22.97 2.19
CA MET A 1 -19.81 23.19 3.54
C MET A 1 -20.26 22.15 4.58
N LEU A 2 -20.59 20.90 4.20
CA LEU A 2 -20.90 19.81 5.14
C LEU A 2 -19.80 18.73 5.22
N SER A 3 -18.74 18.82 4.42
CA SER A 3 -17.68 17.80 4.30
C SER A 3 -16.85 17.61 5.57
N ASN A 4 -16.70 18.65 6.39
CA ASN A 4 -15.81 18.61 7.57
C ASN A 4 -16.47 17.87 8.74
N LEU A 5 -17.80 17.86 8.79
CA LEU A 5 -18.56 17.18 9.84
C LEU A 5 -18.49 15.65 9.68
N SER A 6 -18.53 15.16 8.44
CA SER A 6 -18.37 13.74 8.14
C SER A 6 -16.95 13.24 8.45
N VAL A 7 -15.92 14.06 8.19
CA VAL A 7 -14.52 13.73 8.53
C VAL A 7 -14.31 13.71 10.04
N LEU A 8 -14.92 14.65 10.77
CA LEU A 8 -14.90 14.67 12.23
C LEU A 8 -15.61 13.44 12.82
N TRP A 9 -16.76 13.05 12.29
CA TRP A 9 -17.47 11.83 12.69
C TRP A 9 -16.67 10.57 12.42
N LEU A 10 -15.99 10.49 11.27
CA LEU A 10 -15.07 9.39 10.95
C LEU A 10 -13.90 9.32 11.93
N PHE A 11 -13.31 10.47 12.26
CA PHE A 11 -12.19 10.57 13.19
C PHE A 11 -12.58 10.14 14.62
N ILE A 12 -13.74 10.60 15.10
CA ILE A 12 -14.30 10.21 16.40
C ILE A 12 -14.58 8.70 16.42
N PHE A 13 -15.17 8.16 15.35
CA PHE A 13 -15.43 6.73 15.22
C PHE A 13 -14.15 5.89 15.29
N VAL A 14 -13.09 6.32 14.60
CA VAL A 14 -11.77 5.65 14.65
C VAL A 14 -11.14 5.75 16.04
N MET A 15 -11.23 6.91 16.70
CA MET A 15 -10.71 7.09 18.07
C MET A 15 -11.46 6.22 19.09
N ILE A 16 -12.77 6.04 18.94
CA ILE A 16 -13.57 5.15 19.81
C ILE A 16 -13.14 3.69 19.64
N ILE A 17 -12.83 3.25 18.42
CA ILE A 17 -12.34 1.88 18.14
C ILE A 17 -10.96 1.66 18.78
N VAL A 18 -10.05 2.62 18.65
CA VAL A 18 -8.68 2.53 19.19
C VAL A 18 -8.65 2.65 20.71
N ALA A 19 -9.56 3.42 21.30
CA ALA A 19 -9.62 3.68 22.73
C ALA A 19 -10.37 2.61 23.54
N SER A 20 -10.95 1.58 22.91
CA SER A 20 -11.66 0.52 23.64
C SER A 20 -10.67 -0.42 24.35
N PRO A 21 -10.62 -0.44 25.70
CA PRO A 21 -9.63 -1.18 26.47
C PRO A 21 -10.03 -2.64 26.71
N SER A 22 -10.66 -3.31 25.74
CA SER A 22 -10.97 -4.76 25.82
C SER A 22 -9.86 -5.64 25.22
N ALA A 23 -8.63 -5.13 25.17
CA ALA A 23 -7.48 -5.79 24.56
C ALA A 23 -6.80 -6.85 25.45
N TYR A 24 -7.35 -7.21 26.61
CA TYR A 24 -6.66 -8.10 27.55
C TYR A 24 -7.61 -9.09 28.23
N THR A 25 -8.10 -10.10 27.52
CA THR A 25 -8.40 -11.38 28.16
C THR A 25 -8.15 -12.52 27.17
N GLN A 26 -7.25 -13.39 27.58
CA GLN A 26 -6.85 -14.58 26.85
C GLN A 26 -7.94 -15.64 26.94
N ALA A 27 -8.66 -15.84 25.83
CA ALA A 27 -9.32 -17.10 25.47
C ALA A 27 -9.83 -16.93 24.03
N TYR A 28 -9.06 -17.43 23.04
CA TYR A 28 -9.43 -17.43 21.62
C TYR A 28 -10.56 -18.44 21.30
N LEU A 29 -11.43 -18.68 22.27
CA LEU A 29 -12.38 -19.78 22.33
C LEU A 29 -13.74 -19.35 22.90
N ASP A 30 -14.08 -18.07 22.83
CA ASP A 30 -15.49 -17.67 22.94
C ASP A 30 -16.18 -17.94 21.58
N PRO A 31 -17.34 -18.63 21.54
CA PRO A 31 -17.97 -19.09 20.29
C PRO A 31 -18.41 -17.95 19.35
N GLY A 32 -18.36 -16.70 19.80
CA GLY A 32 -18.59 -15.50 18.99
C GLY A 32 -17.33 -14.85 18.39
N SER A 33 -16.12 -15.14 18.88
CA SER A 33 -14.86 -14.49 18.46
C SER A 33 -13.93 -15.37 17.62
N GLY A 34 -14.14 -16.69 17.58
CA GLY A 34 -13.37 -17.60 16.72
C GLY A 34 -13.47 -17.26 15.22
N SER A 35 -14.61 -16.72 14.78
CA SER A 35 -14.80 -16.27 13.39
C SER A 35 -14.07 -14.97 13.05
N PHE A 36 -13.60 -14.20 14.04
CA PHE A 36 -12.91 -12.94 13.77
C PHE A 36 -11.61 -13.14 13.00
N ILE A 37 -10.83 -14.18 13.32
CA ILE A 37 -9.59 -14.48 12.58
C ILE A 37 -9.89 -14.83 11.13
N ILE A 38 -10.96 -15.61 10.90
CA ILE A 38 -11.37 -16.05 9.56
C ILE A 38 -11.93 -14.86 8.78
N GLN A 39 -12.70 -13.98 9.41
CA GLN A 39 -13.21 -12.75 8.81
C GLN A 39 -12.08 -11.82 8.38
N VAL A 40 -11.09 -11.58 9.25
CA VAL A 40 -9.92 -10.73 8.92
C VAL A 40 -9.08 -11.37 7.81
N LEU A 41 -8.90 -12.69 7.83
CA LEU A 41 -8.18 -13.42 6.79
C LEU A 41 -8.88 -13.30 5.42
N VAL A 42 -10.18 -13.57 5.39
CA VAL A 42 -10.99 -13.48 4.17
C VAL A 42 -11.06 -12.03 3.67
N ALA A 43 -11.27 -11.06 4.56
CA ALA A 43 -11.30 -9.64 4.21
C ALA A 43 -9.94 -9.17 3.67
N SER A 44 -8.82 -9.65 4.23
CA SER A 44 -7.48 -9.32 3.75
C SER A 44 -7.22 -9.89 2.36
N ILE A 45 -7.60 -11.14 2.11
CA ILE A 45 -7.45 -11.79 0.79
C ILE A 45 -8.30 -11.05 -0.25
N LEU A 46 -9.59 -10.83 0.03
CA LEU A 46 -10.49 -10.12 -0.88
C LEU A 46 -10.03 -8.68 -1.11
N GLY A 47 -9.64 -7.97 -0.05
CA GLY A 47 -9.14 -6.60 -0.12
C GLY A 47 -7.87 -6.50 -0.95
N LEU A 48 -6.93 -7.44 -0.80
CA LEU A 48 -5.72 -7.51 -1.61
C LEU A 48 -6.05 -7.78 -3.08
N LEU A 49 -6.94 -8.74 -3.35
CA LEU A 49 -7.33 -9.12 -4.71
C LEU A 49 -8.02 -7.96 -5.45
N VAL A 50 -8.93 -7.27 -4.77
CA VAL A 50 -9.61 -6.07 -5.29
C VAL A 50 -8.62 -4.92 -5.49
N SER A 51 -7.69 -4.71 -4.55
CA SER A 51 -6.66 -3.68 -4.68
C SER A 51 -5.74 -3.93 -5.87
N LEU A 52 -5.30 -5.18 -6.08
CA LEU A 52 -4.53 -5.60 -7.25
C LEU A 52 -5.32 -5.44 -8.55
N ARG A 53 -6.63 -5.73 -8.55
CA ARG A 53 -7.52 -5.57 -9.70
C ARG A 53 -7.67 -4.10 -10.13
N ILE A 54 -7.86 -3.20 -9.17
CA ILE A 54 -8.11 -1.77 -9.42
C ILE A 54 -6.79 -1.03 -9.71
N PHE A 55 -5.76 -1.30 -8.91
CA PHE A 55 -4.51 -0.54 -8.92
C PHE A 55 -3.34 -1.29 -9.56
N GLY A 56 -3.53 -2.49 -10.12
CA GLY A 56 -2.44 -3.34 -10.64
C GLY A 56 -1.43 -2.58 -11.50
N ARG A 57 -1.89 -1.82 -12.52
CA ARG A 57 -1.01 -1.00 -13.36
C ARG A 57 -0.17 0.02 -12.58
N ARG A 58 -0.73 0.61 -11.52
CA ARG A 58 -0.02 1.55 -10.65
C ARG A 58 0.95 0.83 -9.72
N ILE A 59 0.55 -0.29 -9.10
CA ILE A 59 1.43 -1.11 -8.25
C ILE A 59 2.67 -1.55 -9.04
N PHE A 60 2.49 -2.07 -10.26
CA PHE A 60 3.62 -2.46 -11.10
C PHE A 60 4.48 -1.27 -11.53
N TYR A 61 3.88 -0.10 -11.80
CA TYR A 61 4.66 1.10 -12.11
C TYR A 61 5.55 1.56 -10.94
N PHE A 62 5.06 1.50 -9.70
CA PHE A 62 5.88 1.80 -8.52
C PHE A 62 6.96 0.72 -8.27
N LEU A 63 6.68 -0.55 -8.60
CA LEU A 63 7.62 -1.65 -8.40
C LEU A 63 8.68 -1.74 -9.51
N THR A 64 8.35 -1.36 -10.74
CA THR A 64 9.22 -1.42 -11.92
C THR A 64 10.02 -0.12 -12.13
N ARG A 65 9.95 0.86 -11.22
CA ARG A 65 10.85 2.03 -11.27
C ARG A 65 12.25 1.64 -10.79
N THR A 66 12.88 0.70 -11.49
CA THR A 66 14.32 0.52 -11.48
C THR A 66 14.95 1.76 -12.10
N THR A 67 15.97 2.26 -11.40
CA THR A 67 16.84 3.39 -11.67
C THR A 67 16.99 3.69 -13.16
N PRO A 68 16.92 4.96 -13.61
CA PRO A 68 17.37 5.31 -14.94
C PRO A 68 18.80 4.78 -15.08
N SER A 69 19.01 3.85 -16.01
CA SER A 69 20.34 3.49 -16.48
C SER A 69 20.90 4.78 -17.04
N ASP A 70 21.77 5.42 -16.25
CA ASP A 70 22.48 6.61 -16.67
C ASP A 70 23.32 6.26 -17.90
N GLY A 71 23.42 7.24 -18.77
CA GLY A 71 23.77 7.12 -20.16
C GLY A 71 25.03 6.30 -20.42
N THR A 72 24.95 5.61 -21.55
CA THR A 72 26.06 5.14 -22.32
C THR A 72 27.13 6.23 -22.44
N VAL A 73 28.35 5.94 -21.95
CA VAL A 73 29.54 6.72 -22.32
C VAL A 73 29.93 6.22 -23.70
N ASP A 74 29.32 6.81 -24.73
CA ASP A 74 29.68 6.66 -26.13
C ASP A 74 30.99 7.42 -26.38
N SER A 75 32.09 6.93 -25.80
CA SER A 75 33.42 7.35 -26.22
C SER A 75 33.74 6.69 -27.56
N GLU A 76 33.19 7.24 -28.65
CA GLU A 76 33.75 7.00 -29.97
C GLU A 76 33.68 8.26 -30.83
N THR A 77 34.80 8.99 -30.89
CA THR A 77 35.32 9.48 -32.17
C THR A 77 36.82 9.71 -32.00
N GLN A 78 37.60 8.69 -32.39
CA GLN A 78 38.90 8.95 -32.99
C GLN A 78 38.64 9.82 -34.23
N ASN A 79 39.25 11.01 -34.30
CA ASN A 79 39.45 11.70 -35.56
C ASN A 79 40.96 11.93 -35.75
N PRO A 80 41.67 11.03 -36.46
CA PRO A 80 42.97 11.30 -37.02
C PRO A 80 42.77 11.87 -38.42
N SER A 81 42.46 13.15 -38.50
CA SER A 81 42.43 13.85 -39.80
C SER A 81 42.79 15.33 -39.58
N ASP A 82 43.98 15.64 -40.07
CA ASP A 82 44.27 16.88 -40.78
C ASP A 82 44.43 18.15 -39.94
N ASN A 83 45.66 18.41 -39.46
CA ASN A 83 46.19 19.77 -39.46
C ASN A 83 47.58 19.85 -40.12
N VAL A 84 47.64 20.82 -41.03
CA VAL A 84 48.66 21.21 -42.02
C VAL A 84 50.07 21.41 -41.46
#